data_AF-A0A2E9PR33-F1
#
_entry.id   AF-A0A2E9PR33-F1
#
_cell.length_a   1.000
_cell.length_b   1.000
_cell.length_c   1.000
_cell.angle_alpha   90.00
_cell.angle_beta   90.00
_cell.angle_gamma   90.00
#
_symmetry.space_group_name_H-M   'P 1'
#
loop_
_entity.id
_entity.type
_entity.pdbx_description
1 polymer ?
#
loop_
_entity_poly.entity_id
_entity_poly.type
_entity_poly.pdbx_seq_one_letter_code
_entity_poly.pdbx_strand_id
1 'polypeptide(L)'
;ADGNVYSDGTSANWNFLGENPSQGHVLNVKMNEPNPYGLYNMAGNVWEWIEDWYDSDYYNNSNNASDPVNTVDTGLKVRRGGSWNYHQATLKSSARAKDEQFKGNDHFGFRIALRMQQLDINKETQIPEIINLHQNYPNPFNPITTLRYDLPEQANVNIFIYDMLGRDVRTLVNEKQEAGFKSVKWNGRNDKGQTVSAGMYFYRIQAGSFSKVQKMILLK
;
A
#
# COMPACT_ATOMS: atom_id res chain seq x y z
N ALA A 1 -23.23 -20.25 19.22
CA ALA A 1 -21.81 -20.61 19.37
C ALA A 1 -21.24 -19.69 20.44
N ASP A 2 -20.68 -20.27 21.49
CA ASP A 2 -20.23 -19.59 22.73
C ASP A 2 -19.05 -18.61 22.54
N GLY A 3 -18.51 -18.49 21.33
CA GLY A 3 -17.47 -17.52 20.98
C GLY A 3 -16.10 -17.84 21.56
N ASN A 4 -15.92 -19.07 22.08
CA ASN A 4 -14.66 -19.56 22.59
C ASN A 4 -13.84 -20.15 21.43
N VAL A 5 -12.55 -19.82 21.36
CA VAL A 5 -11.61 -20.38 20.37
C VAL A 5 -10.73 -21.38 21.11
N TYR A 6 -10.86 -22.66 20.75
CA TYR A 6 -10.08 -23.76 21.33
C TYR A 6 -8.73 -23.90 20.61
N SER A 7 -7.80 -24.60 21.25
CA SER A 7 -6.33 -24.53 21.14
C SER A 7 -5.68 -24.94 19.82
N ASP A 8 -6.41 -25.10 18.72
CA ASP A 8 -5.88 -25.44 17.39
C ASP A 8 -5.94 -24.27 16.38
N GLY A 9 -6.62 -23.18 16.71
CA GLY A 9 -6.82 -22.03 15.80
C GLY A 9 -6.18 -20.70 16.23
N THR A 10 -5.55 -20.64 17.41
CA THR A 10 -4.93 -19.40 17.92
C THR A 10 -3.42 -19.52 18.00
N SER A 11 -2.74 -18.41 17.74
CA SER A 11 -1.29 -18.28 17.95
C SER A 11 -1.00 -17.72 19.35
N ALA A 12 -1.77 -18.13 20.35
CA ALA A 12 -1.63 -17.67 21.73
C ALA A 12 -1.13 -18.82 22.61
N ASN A 13 -0.13 -18.56 23.46
CA ASN A 13 0.28 -19.52 24.46
C ASN A 13 -0.62 -19.32 25.69
N TRP A 14 -1.65 -20.15 25.84
CA TRP A 14 -2.57 -20.05 26.97
C TRP A 14 -2.06 -20.87 28.15
N ASN A 15 -1.78 -20.21 29.28
CA ASN A 15 -1.48 -20.88 30.55
C ASN A 15 -2.72 -21.63 31.06
N PHE A 16 -2.92 -22.88 30.65
CA PHE A 16 -3.79 -23.81 31.37
C PHE A 16 -3.01 -24.85 32.19
N LEU A 17 -1.70 -24.95 32.01
CA LEU A 17 -0.85 -25.95 32.65
C LEU A 17 0.23 -25.23 33.45
N GLY A 18 0.51 -25.70 34.66
CA GLY A 18 1.48 -25.15 35.61
C GLY A 18 2.94 -25.26 35.17
N GLU A 19 3.26 -24.93 33.92
CA GLU A 19 4.62 -24.78 33.42
C GLU A 19 4.83 -23.38 32.81
N ASN A 20 6.06 -22.91 32.97
CA ASN A 20 6.50 -21.52 32.84
C ASN A 20 6.00 -20.76 31.59
N PRO A 21 5.42 -19.55 31.74
CA PRO A 21 4.95 -18.70 30.62
C PRO A 21 6.05 -18.09 29.73
N SER A 22 7.32 -18.43 29.95
CA SER A 22 8.48 -17.68 29.46
C SER A 22 9.08 -18.16 28.12
N GLN A 23 8.36 -18.95 27.32
CA GLN A 23 8.83 -19.35 25.96
C GLN A 23 7.96 -18.85 24.80
N GLY A 24 6.94 -18.02 25.06
CA GLY A 24 6.15 -17.40 24.02
C GLY A 24 6.97 -16.34 23.27
N HIS A 25 7.07 -16.48 21.95
CA HIS A 25 7.65 -15.47 21.06
C HIS A 25 6.70 -15.28 19.88
N VAL A 26 6.89 -14.20 19.12
CA VAL A 26 6.13 -13.96 17.89
C VAL A 26 6.34 -15.13 16.93
N LEU A 27 5.22 -15.71 16.47
CA LEU A 27 5.22 -16.83 15.54
C LEU A 27 5.11 -16.33 14.10
N ASN A 28 5.40 -17.22 13.14
CA ASN A 28 5.26 -16.90 11.73
C ASN A 28 3.84 -16.43 11.40
N VAL A 29 3.73 -15.34 10.64
CA VAL A 29 2.45 -14.72 10.26
C VAL A 29 1.50 -15.65 9.49
N LYS A 30 1.99 -16.77 8.94
CA LYS A 30 1.21 -17.82 8.26
C LYS A 30 1.39 -19.20 8.90
N MET A 31 1.29 -19.29 10.22
CA MET A 31 1.42 -20.57 10.93
C MET A 31 0.18 -21.47 10.84
N ASN A 32 -1.03 -20.89 10.95
CA ASN A 32 -2.30 -21.61 10.92
C ASN A 32 -3.07 -21.37 9.62
N GLU A 33 -4.16 -22.10 9.41
CA GLU A 33 -5.08 -21.84 8.29
C GLU A 33 -5.68 -20.43 8.37
N PRO A 34 -5.89 -19.76 7.23
CA PRO A 34 -6.56 -18.47 7.20
C PRO A 34 -8.05 -18.62 7.52
N ASN A 35 -8.66 -17.53 7.98
CA ASN A 35 -10.11 -17.44 8.03
C ASN A 35 -10.71 -17.39 6.60
N PRO A 36 -12.05 -17.44 6.43
CA PRO A 36 -12.70 -17.40 5.11
C PRO A 36 -12.39 -16.17 4.23
N TYR A 37 -11.78 -15.13 4.79
CA TYR A 37 -11.35 -13.92 4.08
C TYR A 37 -9.86 -13.95 3.71
N GLY A 38 -9.16 -15.08 3.91
CA GLY A 38 -7.73 -15.20 3.65
C GLY A 38 -6.85 -14.54 4.71
N LEU A 39 -7.40 -14.18 5.88
CA LEU A 39 -6.66 -13.51 6.95
C LEU A 39 -6.13 -14.51 7.97
N TYR A 40 -4.84 -14.40 8.26
CA TYR A 40 -4.14 -15.23 9.23
C TYR A 40 -4.07 -14.55 10.59
N ASN A 41 -3.97 -15.34 11.65
CA ASN A 41 -3.63 -14.90 13.01
C ASN A 41 -4.48 -13.73 13.53
N MET A 42 -5.80 -13.73 13.24
CA MET A 42 -6.72 -12.72 13.76
C MET A 42 -6.93 -12.82 15.29
N ALA A 43 -6.50 -13.93 15.90
CA ALA A 43 -6.58 -14.21 17.32
C ALA A 43 -5.22 -14.74 17.83
N GLY A 44 -4.54 -13.95 18.65
CA GLY A 44 -3.22 -14.24 19.21
C GLY A 44 -2.08 -13.67 18.38
N ASN A 45 -0.90 -14.28 18.51
CA ASN A 45 0.38 -13.77 18.00
C ASN A 45 0.70 -12.38 18.58
N VAL A 46 0.26 -11.30 17.94
CA VAL A 46 0.52 -9.93 18.39
C VAL A 46 -0.77 -9.12 18.41
N TRP A 47 -0.83 -8.15 19.31
CA TRP A 47 -1.88 -7.14 19.27
C TRP A 47 -1.74 -6.32 18.01
N GLU A 48 -2.86 -5.96 17.40
CA GLU A 48 -2.85 -5.15 16.19
C GLU A 48 -3.45 -3.78 16.45
N TRP A 49 -2.67 -2.74 16.16
CA TRP A 49 -3.13 -1.36 16.18
C TRP A 49 -4.20 -1.10 15.12
N ILE A 50 -5.20 -0.33 15.51
CA ILE A 50 -6.28 0.16 14.65
C ILE A 50 -6.22 1.68 14.57
N GLU A 51 -6.62 2.26 13.43
CA GLU A 51 -6.62 3.70 13.19
C GLU A 51 -7.49 4.47 14.20
N ASP A 52 -8.59 3.89 14.64
CA ASP A 52 -9.55 4.50 15.55
C ASP A 52 -8.96 4.93 16.90
N TRP A 53 -9.43 6.08 17.38
CA TRP A 53 -9.35 6.43 18.79
C TRP A 53 -10.31 5.58 19.62
N TYR A 54 -9.87 5.14 20.80
CA TYR A 54 -10.68 4.35 21.70
C TYR A 54 -11.63 5.25 22.47
N ASP A 55 -12.91 4.93 22.38
CA ASP A 55 -13.96 5.39 23.28
C ASP A 55 -14.83 4.17 23.67
N SER A 56 -15.15 4.04 24.96
CA SER A 56 -16.00 2.97 25.50
C SER A 56 -17.42 3.04 24.97
N ASP A 57 -17.93 4.24 24.70
CA ASP A 57 -19.32 4.46 24.30
C ASP A 57 -19.49 4.60 22.79
N TYR A 58 -18.41 4.50 22.01
CA TYR A 58 -18.43 4.69 20.56
C TYR A 58 -19.49 3.82 19.85
N TYR A 59 -19.68 2.57 20.29
CA TYR A 59 -20.67 1.67 19.67
C TYR A 59 -22.12 2.11 19.90
N ASN A 60 -22.40 2.80 21.01
CA ASN A 60 -23.73 3.37 21.27
C ASN A 60 -23.92 4.70 20.53
N ASN A 61 -22.82 5.45 20.37
CA ASN A 61 -22.83 6.79 19.78
C ASN A 61 -22.65 6.80 18.25
N SER A 62 -22.30 5.66 17.65
CA SER A 62 -22.00 5.56 16.22
C SER A 62 -23.23 5.67 15.31
N ASN A 63 -24.45 5.74 15.85
CA ASN A 63 -25.69 6.09 15.13
C ASN A 63 -25.86 5.40 13.76
N ASN A 64 -25.61 4.08 13.66
CA ASN A 64 -25.65 3.33 12.40
C ASN A 64 -24.81 3.93 11.25
N ALA A 65 -23.67 4.55 11.58
CA ALA A 65 -22.74 5.09 10.59
C ALA A 65 -22.29 3.99 9.60
N SER A 66 -22.28 4.37 8.32
CA SER A 66 -21.63 3.59 7.27
C SER A 66 -20.15 3.94 7.28
N ASP A 67 -19.27 2.94 7.28
CA ASP A 67 -17.80 3.11 7.36
C ASP A 67 -17.36 3.93 8.60
N PRO A 68 -17.71 3.50 9.82
CA PRO A 68 -17.41 4.27 11.03
C PRO A 68 -15.90 4.31 11.30
N VAL A 69 -15.37 5.52 11.48
CA VAL A 69 -14.01 5.78 11.97
C VAL A 69 -14.10 6.77 13.12
N ASN A 70 -13.51 6.43 14.28
CA ASN A 70 -13.42 7.38 15.39
C ASN A 70 -12.17 8.27 15.25
N THR A 71 -12.37 9.50 14.79
CA THR A 71 -11.29 10.49 14.61
C THR A 71 -11.09 11.42 15.81
N VAL A 72 -11.91 11.32 16.85
CA VAL A 72 -11.81 12.17 18.05
C VAL A 72 -10.65 11.70 18.92
N ASP A 73 -9.62 12.53 19.08
CA ASP A 73 -8.45 12.19 19.88
C ASP A 73 -8.79 12.04 21.37
N THR A 74 -8.73 10.81 21.86
CA THR A 74 -8.94 10.46 23.28
C THR A 74 -7.63 10.19 24.02
N GLY A 75 -6.49 10.32 23.36
CA GLY A 75 -5.17 9.90 23.85
C GLY A 75 -4.94 8.38 23.82
N LEU A 76 -5.95 7.58 23.49
CA LEU A 76 -5.90 6.12 23.50
C LEU A 76 -6.27 5.55 22.13
N LYS A 77 -5.42 4.70 21.56
CA LYS A 77 -5.70 4.00 20.30
C LYS A 77 -6.31 2.63 20.55
N VAL A 78 -7.14 2.16 19.61
CA VAL A 78 -7.75 0.82 19.68
C VAL A 78 -6.74 -0.26 19.31
N ARG A 79 -6.78 -1.39 20.02
CA ARG A 79 -6.08 -2.64 19.66
C ARG A 79 -7.04 -3.83 19.61
N ARG A 80 -6.75 -4.79 18.73
CA ARG A 80 -7.55 -6.00 18.52
C ARG A 80 -6.67 -7.25 18.42
N GLY A 81 -7.30 -8.42 18.50
CA GLY A 81 -6.67 -9.72 18.23
C GLY A 81 -6.02 -10.42 19.43
N GLY A 82 -5.68 -9.70 20.50
CA GLY A 82 -4.91 -10.29 21.61
C GLY A 82 -3.47 -10.55 21.21
N SER A 83 -2.72 -11.32 22.00
CA SER A 83 -1.33 -11.68 21.68
C SER A 83 -0.91 -12.98 22.35
N TRP A 84 0.32 -13.42 22.08
CA TRP A 84 0.91 -14.63 22.66
C TRP A 84 1.02 -14.61 24.19
N ASN A 85 0.97 -13.44 24.83
CA ASN A 85 1.23 -13.25 26.27
C ASN A 85 -0.02 -12.86 27.10
N TYR A 86 -1.24 -13.01 26.57
CA TYR A 86 -2.45 -12.51 27.22
C TYR A 86 -3.56 -13.55 27.38
N HIS A 87 -4.48 -13.30 28.32
CA HIS A 87 -5.61 -14.18 28.63
C HIS A 87 -6.57 -14.39 27.44
N GLN A 88 -7.19 -15.59 27.36
CA GLN A 88 -8.16 -16.00 26.33
C GLN A 88 -9.28 -14.97 26.02
N ALA A 89 -9.67 -14.13 26.98
CA ALA A 89 -10.73 -13.16 26.80
C ALA A 89 -10.43 -12.13 25.71
N THR A 90 -9.15 -11.83 25.47
CA THR A 90 -8.72 -10.87 24.45
C THR A 90 -8.67 -11.45 23.03
N LEU A 91 -8.73 -12.78 22.91
CA LEU A 91 -8.70 -13.51 21.63
C LEU A 91 -10.08 -13.56 20.96
N LYS A 92 -11.14 -13.16 21.66
CA LYS A 92 -12.48 -13.08 21.10
C LYS A 92 -12.51 -12.06 19.97
N SER A 93 -13.13 -12.42 18.84
CA SER A 93 -13.21 -11.53 17.66
C SER A 93 -13.86 -10.18 17.95
N SER A 94 -14.72 -10.11 18.98
CA SER A 94 -15.38 -8.88 19.45
C SER A 94 -14.57 -8.08 20.47
N ALA A 95 -13.53 -8.66 21.08
CA ALA A 95 -12.74 -8.01 22.13
C ALA A 95 -11.92 -6.83 21.59
N ARG A 96 -11.97 -5.71 22.30
CA ARG A 96 -11.13 -4.52 22.06
C ARG A 96 -10.32 -4.21 23.30
N ALA A 97 -9.09 -3.75 23.08
CA ALA A 97 -8.25 -3.14 24.09
C ALA A 97 -7.86 -1.73 23.65
N LYS A 98 -7.17 -1.03 24.56
CA LYS A 98 -6.68 0.32 24.34
C LYS A 98 -5.27 0.47 24.88
N ASP A 99 -4.50 1.38 24.32
CA ASP A 99 -3.27 1.88 24.91
C ASP A 99 -2.92 3.26 24.34
N GLU A 100 -1.93 3.91 24.93
CA GLU A 100 -1.39 5.19 24.45
C GLU A 100 -0.74 5.03 23.06
N GLN A 101 -0.92 6.05 22.19
CA GLN A 101 -0.55 6.02 20.77
C GLN A 101 0.91 5.64 20.48
N PHE A 102 1.83 5.94 21.38
CA PHE A 102 3.27 5.71 21.20
C PHE A 102 3.81 4.53 21.99
N LYS A 103 2.94 3.75 22.62
CA LYS A 103 3.36 2.58 23.38
C LYS A 103 3.70 1.43 22.45
N GLY A 104 4.84 0.80 22.70
CA GLY A 104 5.31 -0.35 21.92
C GLY A 104 5.97 -1.38 22.82
N ASN A 105 5.84 -2.64 22.45
CA ASN A 105 6.55 -3.76 23.04
C ASN A 105 6.66 -4.91 22.03
N ASP A 106 7.22 -6.03 22.46
CA ASP A 106 7.50 -7.23 21.66
C ASP A 106 6.26 -8.05 21.24
N HIS A 107 5.07 -7.63 21.66
CA HIS A 107 3.81 -8.28 21.32
C HIS A 107 2.79 -7.30 20.71
N PHE A 108 3.24 -6.13 20.25
CA PHE A 108 2.45 -5.16 19.50
C PHE A 108 2.91 -5.14 18.04
N GLY A 109 1.94 -5.09 17.14
CA GLY A 109 2.14 -5.01 15.70
C GLY A 109 0.95 -4.32 15.04
N PHE A 110 0.84 -4.51 13.73
CA PHE A 110 -0.25 -3.99 12.92
C PHE A 110 -0.33 -4.75 11.60
N ARG A 111 -1.47 -4.62 10.94
CA ARG A 111 -1.65 -4.98 9.53
C ARG A 111 -2.12 -3.75 8.77
N ILE A 112 -1.76 -3.67 7.49
CA ILE A 112 -2.14 -2.54 6.64
C ILE A 112 -3.42 -2.91 5.89
N ALA A 113 -4.45 -2.08 6.02
CA ALA A 113 -5.61 -2.10 5.16
C ALA A 113 -5.53 -0.93 4.17
N LEU A 114 -5.87 -1.18 2.92
CA LEU A 114 -6.00 -0.13 1.91
C LEU A 114 -7.49 0.14 1.69
N ARG A 115 -7.90 1.40 1.83
CA ARG A 115 -9.21 1.83 1.36
C ARG A 115 -9.22 1.72 -0.16
N MET A 116 -10.00 0.78 -0.69
CA MET A 116 -10.28 0.80 -2.12
C MET A 116 -11.04 2.10 -2.40
N GLN A 117 -10.44 2.99 -3.18
CA GLN A 117 -11.17 4.13 -3.71
C GLN A 117 -12.32 3.54 -4.53
N GLN A 118 -13.54 3.86 -4.13
CA GLN A 118 -14.70 3.61 -4.95
C GLN A 118 -14.45 4.31 -6.28
N LEU A 119 -14.47 3.56 -7.39
CA LEU A 119 -14.49 4.15 -8.72
C LEU A 119 -15.77 4.99 -8.78
N ASP A 120 -15.65 6.30 -8.60
CA ASP A 120 -16.73 7.23 -8.84
C ASP A 120 -17.11 7.11 -10.32
N ILE A 121 -18.20 6.41 -10.58
CA ILE A 121 -18.77 6.20 -11.92
C ILE A 121 -19.22 7.54 -12.54
N ASN A 122 -19.29 8.59 -11.71
CA ASN A 122 -19.66 9.97 -12.07
C ASN A 122 -18.51 10.97 -11.93
N LYS A 123 -17.27 10.53 -11.72
CA LYS A 123 -16.13 11.43 -11.89
C LYS A 123 -16.06 11.68 -13.38
N GLU A 124 -16.54 12.85 -13.84
CA GLU A 124 -16.20 13.33 -15.17
C GLU A 124 -14.72 13.03 -15.38
N THR A 125 -14.43 12.22 -16.41
CA THR A 125 -13.06 11.84 -16.71
C THR A 125 -12.32 13.16 -16.85
N GLN A 126 -11.49 13.49 -15.84
CA GLN A 126 -10.84 14.79 -15.81
C GLN A 126 -9.86 14.77 -16.98
N ILE A 127 -10.29 15.34 -18.09
CA ILE A 127 -9.48 15.47 -19.29
C ILE A 127 -8.60 16.68 -19.02
N PRO A 128 -7.27 16.55 -19.13
CA PRO A 128 -6.39 17.69 -18.96
C PRO A 128 -6.71 18.73 -20.04
N GLU A 129 -6.67 20.02 -19.70
CA GLU A 129 -6.96 21.09 -20.67
C GLU A 129 -5.81 21.31 -21.65
N ILE A 130 -4.58 20.97 -21.24
CA ILE A 130 -3.37 21.19 -22.02
C ILE A 130 -2.50 19.94 -22.05
N ILE A 131 -1.75 19.78 -23.14
CA ILE A 131 -0.72 18.77 -23.23
C ILE A 131 0.49 19.15 -22.37
N ASN A 132 0.96 18.21 -21.54
CA ASN A 132 2.12 18.42 -20.70
C ASN A 132 2.94 17.15 -20.51
N LEU A 133 4.25 17.31 -20.37
CA LEU A 133 5.17 16.26 -19.93
C LEU A 133 5.71 16.63 -18.56
N HIS A 134 5.46 15.75 -17.59
CA HIS A 134 5.93 15.92 -16.22
C HIS A 134 7.37 15.41 -16.06
N GLN A 135 8.03 15.89 -15.02
CA GLN A 135 9.31 15.31 -14.60
C GLN A 135 9.10 13.85 -14.21
N ASN A 136 9.99 12.98 -14.66
CA ASN A 136 9.97 11.58 -14.29
C ASN A 136 10.16 11.40 -12.78
N TYR A 137 9.47 10.46 -12.16
CA TYR A 137 9.65 10.13 -10.74
C TYR A 137 9.78 8.62 -10.53
N PRO A 138 10.75 8.16 -9.71
CA PRO A 138 11.82 8.98 -9.10
C PRO A 138 12.83 9.54 -10.12
N ASN A 139 13.57 10.59 -9.76
CA ASN A 139 14.74 11.09 -10.51
C ASN A 139 15.75 11.74 -9.52
N PRO A 140 16.95 11.17 -9.31
CA PRO A 140 17.49 9.94 -9.91
C PRO A 140 16.69 8.67 -9.58
N PHE A 141 16.83 7.60 -10.37
CA PHE A 141 16.06 6.35 -10.21
C PHE A 141 16.92 5.08 -10.24
N ASN A 142 16.44 3.98 -9.64
CA ASN A 142 17.09 2.66 -9.66
C ASN A 142 16.06 1.51 -9.66
N PRO A 143 16.02 0.63 -10.69
CA PRO A 143 16.24 0.94 -12.10
C PRO A 143 14.94 1.42 -12.77
N ILE A 144 13.87 1.67 -12.00
CA ILE A 144 12.54 2.01 -12.53
C ILE A 144 12.18 3.47 -12.26
N THR A 145 11.74 4.18 -13.30
CA THR A 145 11.08 5.49 -13.22
C THR A 145 9.75 5.48 -13.96
N THR A 146 8.84 6.36 -13.57
CA THR A 146 7.58 6.60 -14.27
C THR A 146 7.64 7.94 -15.00
N LEU A 147 7.28 7.94 -16.29
CA LEU A 147 7.07 9.11 -17.12
C LEU A 147 5.57 9.40 -17.14
N ARG A 148 5.16 10.59 -16.72
CA ARG A 148 3.75 11.02 -16.73
C ARG A 148 3.54 12.12 -17.76
N TYR A 149 2.43 12.06 -18.46
CA TYR A 149 2.07 13.04 -19.47
C TYR A 149 0.56 13.18 -19.61
N ASP A 150 0.13 14.36 -20.04
CA ASP A 150 -1.26 14.76 -20.08
C ASP A 150 -1.67 14.91 -21.55
N LEU A 151 -2.79 14.32 -21.95
CA LEU A 151 -3.32 14.42 -23.32
C LEU A 151 -4.71 15.05 -23.30
N PRO A 152 -4.90 16.27 -23.82
CA PRO A 152 -6.22 16.92 -23.86
C PRO A 152 -7.15 16.29 -24.90
N GLU A 153 -6.58 15.72 -25.95
CA GLU A 153 -7.30 15.08 -27.04
C GLU A 153 -6.58 13.82 -27.52
N GLN A 154 -7.25 13.05 -28.36
CA GLN A 154 -6.67 11.85 -28.97
C GLN A 154 -5.50 12.23 -29.88
N ALA A 155 -4.33 11.60 -29.70
CA ALA A 155 -3.14 11.89 -30.50
C ALA A 155 -2.27 10.64 -30.72
N ASN A 156 -1.46 10.65 -31.79
CA ASN A 156 -0.38 9.69 -31.96
C ASN A 156 0.77 10.08 -31.04
N VAL A 157 1.05 9.25 -30.04
CA VAL A 157 2.05 9.51 -29.00
C VAL A 157 3.29 8.68 -29.28
N ASN A 158 4.44 9.36 -29.31
CA ASN A 158 5.74 8.73 -29.38
C ASN A 158 6.57 9.12 -28.17
N ILE A 159 7.08 8.14 -27.42
CA ILE A 159 8.01 8.36 -26.32
C ILE A 159 9.27 7.56 -26.57
N PHE A 160 10.37 8.29 -26.73
CA PHE A 160 11.70 7.73 -26.99
C PHE A 160 12.66 8.10 -25.88
N ILE A 161 13.63 7.21 -25.65
CA ILE A 161 14.74 7.44 -24.72
C ILE A 161 16.03 7.49 -25.50
N TYR A 162 16.86 8.48 -25.19
CA TYR A 162 18.16 8.73 -25.79
C TYR A 162 19.25 8.74 -24.73
N ASP A 163 20.46 8.36 -25.13
CA ASP A 163 21.66 8.62 -24.34
C ASP A 163 22.23 10.02 -24.60
N MET A 164 23.35 10.36 -23.95
CA MET A 164 24.01 11.66 -24.10
C MET A 164 24.56 11.94 -25.51
N LEU A 165 24.72 10.90 -26.34
CA LEU A 165 25.16 11.03 -27.73
C LEU A 165 23.97 11.14 -28.70
N GLY A 166 22.74 11.16 -28.18
CA GLY A 166 21.52 11.21 -29.00
C GLY A 166 21.16 9.88 -29.66
N ARG A 167 21.77 8.76 -29.24
CA ARG A 167 21.43 7.44 -29.78
C ARG A 167 20.12 6.94 -29.19
N ASP A 168 19.25 6.38 -30.02
CA ASP A 168 18.02 5.72 -29.57
C ASP A 168 18.37 4.53 -28.66
N VAL A 169 17.87 4.58 -27.43
CA VAL A 169 18.04 3.53 -26.42
C VAL A 169 16.80 2.64 -26.38
N ARG A 170 15.62 3.26 -26.32
CA ARG A 170 14.35 2.55 -26.12
C ARG A 170 13.19 3.34 -26.71
N THR A 171 12.32 2.66 -27.43
CA THR A 171 10.97 3.16 -27.71
C THR A 171 10.02 2.65 -26.62
N LEU A 172 9.37 3.57 -25.89
CA LEU A 172 8.43 3.24 -24.82
C LEU A 172 6.98 3.24 -25.30
N VAL A 173 6.63 4.19 -26.17
CA VAL A 173 5.29 4.37 -26.71
C VAL A 173 5.43 4.76 -28.18
N ASN A 174 4.62 4.15 -29.05
CA ASN A 174 4.48 4.48 -30.47
C ASN A 174 3.10 4.01 -30.94
N GLU A 175 2.05 4.70 -30.47
CA GLU A 175 0.67 4.32 -30.75
C GLU A 175 -0.27 5.52 -30.63
N LYS A 176 -1.49 5.36 -31.15
CA LYS A 176 -2.58 6.32 -30.96
C LYS A 176 -3.19 6.13 -29.57
N GLN A 177 -3.29 7.20 -28.79
CA GLN A 177 -3.87 7.17 -27.45
C GLN A 177 -5.01 8.18 -27.32
N GLU A 178 -6.07 7.79 -26.60
CA GLU A 178 -7.17 8.68 -26.22
C GLU A 178 -6.73 9.74 -25.21
N ALA A 179 -7.53 10.80 -25.07
CA ALA A 179 -7.35 11.84 -24.06
C ALA A 179 -7.24 11.27 -22.63
N GLY A 180 -6.64 12.05 -21.73
CA GLY A 180 -6.52 11.78 -20.30
C GLY A 180 -5.09 11.84 -19.77
N PHE A 181 -4.97 11.63 -18.46
CA PHE A 181 -3.69 11.50 -17.77
C PHE A 181 -3.08 10.13 -18.05
N LYS A 182 -1.85 10.09 -18.58
CA LYS A 182 -1.17 8.86 -18.97
C LYS A 182 0.15 8.69 -18.23
N SER A 183 0.61 7.44 -18.16
CA SER A 183 1.94 7.16 -17.65
C SER A 183 2.55 5.91 -18.28
N VAL A 184 3.87 5.91 -18.42
CA VAL A 184 4.65 4.76 -18.87
C VAL A 184 5.88 4.58 -17.99
N LYS A 185 6.25 3.33 -17.71
CA LYS A 185 7.42 3.00 -16.91
C LYS A 185 8.61 2.67 -17.80
N TRP A 186 9.79 3.14 -17.40
CA TRP A 186 11.05 2.66 -17.94
C TRP A 186 11.86 1.97 -16.84
N ASN A 187 12.45 0.83 -17.17
CA ASN A 187 13.18 -0.05 -16.25
C ASN A 187 14.69 -0.09 -16.52
N GLY A 188 15.24 0.94 -17.20
CA GLY A 188 16.66 1.00 -17.51
C GLY A 188 17.12 -0.07 -18.52
N ARG A 189 16.25 -0.49 -19.45
CA ARG A 189 16.59 -1.42 -20.53
C ARG A 189 16.43 -0.80 -21.91
N ASN A 190 17.24 -1.27 -22.86
CA ASN A 190 17.16 -0.89 -24.28
C ASN A 190 16.10 -1.71 -25.03
N ASP A 191 15.94 -1.48 -26.34
CA ASP A 191 14.99 -2.24 -27.19
C ASP A 191 15.30 -3.74 -27.27
N LYS A 192 16.57 -4.14 -27.07
CA LYS A 192 16.99 -5.55 -27.01
C LYS A 192 16.76 -6.19 -25.63
N GLY A 193 16.14 -5.47 -24.69
CA GLY A 193 15.91 -5.95 -23.32
C GLY A 193 17.16 -5.99 -22.44
N GLN A 194 18.29 -5.46 -22.90
CA GLN A 194 19.54 -5.40 -22.15
C GLN A 194 19.55 -4.20 -21.22
N THR A 195 20.10 -4.35 -20.02
CA THR A 195 20.28 -3.24 -19.08
C THR A 195 21.27 -2.23 -19.63
N VAL A 196 20.95 -0.94 -19.49
CA VAL A 196 21.85 0.14 -19.90
C VAL A 196 22.72 0.57 -18.72
N SER A 197 23.81 1.29 -19.00
CA SER A 197 24.74 1.75 -17.96
C SER A 197 24.13 2.86 -17.12
N ALA A 198 24.55 3.00 -15.86
CA ALA A 198 24.22 4.18 -15.06
C ALA A 198 24.69 5.45 -15.76
N GLY A 199 23.95 6.54 -15.61
CA GLY A 199 24.28 7.80 -16.27
C GLY A 199 23.06 8.65 -16.59
N MET A 200 23.31 9.71 -17.36
CA MET A 200 22.29 10.63 -17.83
C MET A 200 21.67 10.15 -19.13
N TYR A 201 20.33 10.24 -19.18
CA TYR A 201 19.52 9.94 -20.35
C TYR A 201 18.52 11.07 -20.58
N PHE A 202 17.99 11.12 -21.79
CA PHE A 202 16.93 12.04 -22.17
C PHE A 202 15.72 11.24 -22.62
N TYR A 203 14.53 11.73 -22.30
CA TYR A 203 13.30 11.22 -22.91
C TYR A 203 12.60 12.34 -23.66
N ARG A 204 12.09 12.01 -24.84
CA ARG A 204 11.31 12.91 -25.69
C ARG A 204 9.91 12.35 -25.82
N ILE A 205 8.90 13.18 -25.58
CA ILE A 205 7.53 12.92 -26.04
C ILE A 205 7.27 13.72 -27.30
N GLN A 206 6.54 13.12 -28.23
CA GLN A 206 5.91 13.79 -29.35
C GLN A 206 4.45 13.37 -29.43
N ALA A 207 3.52 14.33 -29.41
CA ALA A 207 2.11 14.08 -29.64
C ALA A 207 1.49 15.25 -30.42
N GLY A 208 1.05 14.97 -31.65
CA GLY A 208 0.65 16.02 -32.59
C GLY A 208 1.80 17.00 -32.86
N SER A 209 1.56 18.29 -32.65
CA SER A 209 2.57 19.36 -32.76
C SER A 209 3.42 19.55 -31.50
N PHE A 210 3.04 18.95 -30.38
CA PHE A 210 3.79 19.08 -29.13
C PHE A 210 5.02 18.17 -29.13
N SER A 211 6.16 18.73 -28.75
CA SER A 211 7.40 18.01 -28.53
C SER A 211 8.10 18.57 -27.31
N LYS A 212 8.46 17.70 -26.35
CA LYS A 212 9.18 18.11 -25.14
C LYS A 212 10.21 17.06 -24.77
N VAL A 213 11.40 17.53 -24.40
CA VAL A 213 12.51 16.72 -23.93
C VAL A 213 12.75 17.00 -22.46
N GLN A 214 13.08 15.96 -21.71
CA GLN A 214 13.44 16.03 -20.29
C GLN A 214 14.62 15.11 -20.00
N LYS A 215 15.41 15.46 -18.98
CA LYS A 215 16.58 14.68 -18.55
C LYS A 215 16.22 13.78 -17.37
N MET A 216 16.88 12.63 -17.31
CA MET A 216 16.76 11.67 -16.21
C MET A 216 18.12 11.05 -15.88
N ILE A 217 18.30 10.62 -14.63
CA ILE A 217 19.54 10.06 -14.11
C ILE A 217 19.28 8.65 -13.60
N LEU A 218 19.86 7.64 -14.26
CA LEU A 218 19.83 6.24 -13.84
C LEU A 218 20.98 5.97 -12.86
N LEU A 219 20.64 5.46 -11.68
CA LEU A 219 21.57 4.92 -10.69
C LEU A 219 21.68 3.39 -10.83
N LYS A 220 22.73 2.83 -10.26
CA LYS A 220 22.94 1.39 -10.13
C LYS A 220 22.97 1.02 -8.66
#